data_AF-A0A8H7TLX0-F1
#
_entry.id   AF-A0A8H7TLX0-F1
#
_cell.length_a   1.000
_cell.length_b   1.000
_cell.length_c   1.000
_cell.angle_alpha   90.00
_cell.angle_beta   90.00
_cell.angle_gamma   90.00
#
_symmetry.space_group_name_H-M   'P 1'
#
loop_
_entity.id
_entity.type
_entity.pdbx_description
1 polymer ?
#
loop_
_entity_poly.entity_id
_entity_poly.type
_entity_poly.pdbx_seq_one_letter_code
_entity_poly.pdbx_strand_id
1 'polypeptide(L)'
;MLVIARYLGQKVPQDLADHAIGSYLSILTLQYQKLAKRYVPEVLNFALNTLCALAPTSPSAGVGSFPRHDSPASLRAKGASQVSVRKLGFSDCLHSDSSPPELKVAILNTVSQISDAAADTWSSKGAFIETFSQVLEVIKHLNAKACRSHLPSELRDRTEKLQVKLERMMKISGISRRPLELHHHKPLAIKTYVPKFEETFDPDKHYDPDRERAELAKLKKEHKRERKGAMRELRKDANFMARENLRIKKAKDEAYEKKYKRLVAEIQSEEGREANAYEREKAARKRSRNR
;
A
#
# COMPACT_ATOMS: atom_id res chain seq x y z
N MET A 1 -7.85 -11.98 32.91
CA MET A 1 -8.03 -10.56 32.56
C MET A 1 -9.46 -10.21 32.16
N LEU A 2 -10.05 -10.83 31.13
CA LEU A 2 -11.41 -10.46 30.70
C LEU A 2 -12.49 -10.67 31.79
N VAL A 3 -12.40 -11.75 32.56
CA VAL A 3 -13.30 -11.97 33.71
C VAL A 3 -13.17 -10.87 34.77
N ILE A 4 -11.94 -10.41 35.01
CA ILE A 4 -11.64 -9.34 35.95
C ILE A 4 -12.25 -8.02 35.46
N ALA A 5 -12.03 -7.69 34.18
CA ALA A 5 -12.61 -6.49 33.56
C ALA A 5 -14.15 -6.54 33.58
N ARG A 6 -14.76 -7.71 33.32
CA ARG A 6 -16.20 -7.91 33.41
C ARG A 6 -16.71 -7.59 34.82
N TYR A 7 -16.06 -8.11 35.86
CA TYR A 7 -16.43 -7.83 37.24
C TYR A 7 -16.31 -6.34 37.57
N LEU A 8 -15.15 -5.74 37.28
CA LEU A 8 -14.87 -4.33 37.60
C LEU A 8 -15.77 -3.35 36.84
N GLY A 9 -16.13 -3.66 35.60
CA GLY A 9 -16.89 -2.76 34.74
C GLY A 9 -18.41 -2.92 34.83
N GLN A 10 -18.92 -4.12 35.14
CA GLN A 10 -20.37 -4.39 35.10
C GLN A 10 -21.02 -4.47 36.48
N LYS A 11 -20.30 -4.88 37.53
CA LYS A 11 -20.89 -5.05 38.85
C LYS A 11 -20.94 -3.69 39.56
N VAL A 12 -22.15 -3.22 39.86
CA VAL A 12 -22.36 -2.07 40.75
C VAL A 12 -22.16 -2.55 42.19
N PRO A 13 -21.13 -2.07 42.92
CA PRO A 13 -20.86 -2.51 44.28
C PRO A 13 -21.99 -2.10 45.23
N GLN A 14 -22.58 -3.07 45.93
CA GLN A 14 -23.64 -2.79 46.92
C GLN A 14 -23.07 -2.79 48.34
N ASP A 15 -22.18 -3.75 48.63
CA ASP A 15 -21.61 -3.96 49.96
C ASP A 15 -20.13 -3.57 50.04
N LEU A 16 -19.60 -3.46 51.26
CA LEU A 16 -18.15 -3.26 51.47
C LEU A 16 -17.31 -4.44 50.95
N ALA A 17 -17.87 -5.66 50.97
CA ALA A 17 -17.23 -6.85 50.41
C ALA A 17 -16.98 -6.71 48.91
N ASP A 18 -17.94 -6.15 48.17
CA ASP A 18 -17.79 -5.91 46.73
C ASP A 18 -16.66 -4.93 46.43
N HIS A 19 -16.55 -3.89 47.25
CA HIS A 19 -15.48 -2.90 47.15
C HIS A 19 -14.10 -3.50 47.49
N ALA A 20 -14.03 -4.39 48.48
CA ALA A 20 -12.80 -5.12 48.82
C ALA A 20 -12.37 -6.07 47.68
N ILE A 21 -13.30 -6.86 47.14
CA ILE A 21 -13.05 -7.75 45.99
C ILE A 21 -12.60 -6.94 44.77
N GLY A 22 -13.30 -5.85 44.44
CA GLY A 22 -12.91 -4.99 43.31
C GLY A 22 -11.56 -4.30 43.51
N SER A 23 -11.20 -3.95 44.76
CA SER A 23 -9.87 -3.43 45.09
C SER A 23 -8.78 -4.49 44.86
N TYR A 24 -9.02 -5.73 45.30
CA TYR A 24 -8.11 -6.86 45.05
C TYR A 24 -7.92 -7.11 43.55
N LEU A 25 -9.02 -7.16 42.80
CA LEU A 25 -9.03 -7.35 41.35
C LEU A 25 -8.34 -6.21 40.59
N SER A 26 -8.45 -4.98 41.08
CA SER A 26 -7.75 -3.81 40.55
C SER A 26 -6.23 -3.92 40.75
N ILE A 27 -5.77 -4.34 41.94
CA ILE A 27 -4.36 -4.59 42.21
C ILE A 27 -3.83 -5.70 41.30
N LEU A 28 -4.56 -6.82 41.20
CA LEU A 28 -4.19 -7.94 40.33
C LEU A 28 -4.08 -7.49 38.86
N THR A 29 -5.01 -6.66 38.40
CA THR A 29 -4.97 -6.06 37.06
C THR A 29 -3.73 -5.20 36.83
N LEU A 30 -3.38 -4.35 37.79
CA LEU A 30 -2.15 -3.54 37.72
C LEU A 30 -0.89 -4.43 37.72
N GLN A 31 -0.89 -5.54 38.45
CA GLN A 31 0.21 -6.50 38.41
C GLN A 31 0.36 -7.14 37.01
N TYR A 32 -0.75 -7.56 36.39
CA TYR A 32 -0.74 -8.03 35.00
C TYR A 32 -0.21 -6.99 34.01
N GLN A 33 -0.47 -5.70 34.27
CA GLN A 33 -0.05 -4.60 33.39
C GLN A 33 1.28 -3.95 33.79
N LYS A 34 2.00 -4.48 34.79
CA LYS A 34 3.26 -3.90 35.28
C LYS A 34 4.31 -3.74 34.16
N LEU A 35 4.43 -4.73 33.29
CA LEU A 35 5.39 -4.72 32.17
C LEU A 35 4.76 -4.27 30.86
N ALA A 36 3.59 -4.81 30.51
CA ALA A 36 2.94 -4.51 29.23
C ALA A 36 2.34 -3.10 29.17
N LYS A 37 2.08 -2.47 30.33
CA LYS A 37 1.52 -1.12 30.47
C LYS A 37 0.29 -0.90 29.57
N ARG A 38 -0.57 -1.90 29.37
CA ARG A 38 -1.83 -1.70 28.65
C ARG A 38 -2.79 -0.99 29.58
N TYR A 39 -3.60 -0.09 29.00
CA TYR A 39 -4.58 0.68 29.74
C TYR A 39 -5.81 -0.17 30.01
N VAL A 40 -6.35 -0.11 31.23
CA VAL A 40 -7.57 -0.82 31.64
C VAL A 40 -8.54 0.19 32.27
N PRO A 41 -9.53 0.70 31.50
CA PRO A 41 -10.41 1.77 31.97
C PRO A 41 -11.28 1.36 33.16
N GLU A 42 -11.66 0.08 33.25
CA GLU A 42 -12.55 -0.44 34.30
C GLU A 42 -11.92 -0.28 35.69
N VAL A 43 -10.58 -0.37 35.80
CA VAL A 43 -9.87 -0.14 37.07
C VAL A 43 -10.03 1.29 37.55
N LEU A 44 -9.88 2.28 36.66
CA LEU A 44 -10.05 3.69 37.04
C LEU A 44 -11.51 4.00 37.35
N ASN A 45 -12.44 3.55 36.53
CA ASN A 45 -13.86 3.77 36.78
C ASN A 45 -14.29 3.16 38.12
N PHE A 46 -13.87 1.93 38.41
CA PHE A 46 -14.11 1.30 39.70
C PHE A 46 -13.47 2.06 40.87
N ALA A 47 -12.21 2.47 40.72
CA ALA A 47 -11.50 3.24 41.75
C ALA A 47 -12.20 4.57 42.04
N LEU A 48 -12.58 5.32 41.01
CA LEU A 48 -13.28 6.60 41.14
C LEU A 48 -14.66 6.42 41.78
N ASN A 49 -15.44 5.43 41.33
CA ASN A 49 -16.72 5.10 41.94
C ASN A 49 -16.56 4.75 43.41
N THR A 50 -15.57 3.94 43.77
CA THR A 50 -15.31 3.55 45.17
C THR A 50 -14.92 4.74 46.03
N LEU A 51 -14.03 5.62 45.53
CA LEU A 51 -13.62 6.84 46.23
C LEU A 51 -14.81 7.78 46.46
N CYS A 52 -15.68 7.94 45.46
CA CYS A 52 -16.89 8.75 45.56
C CYS A 52 -17.97 8.14 46.47
N ALA A 53 -18.14 6.82 46.44
CA ALA A 53 -19.10 6.08 47.26
C ALA A 53 -18.76 6.16 48.75
N LEU A 54 -17.48 6.00 49.08
CA LEU A 54 -16.98 6.00 50.45
C LEU A 54 -16.64 7.41 50.98
N ALA A 55 -16.63 8.43 50.12
CA ALA A 55 -16.40 9.81 50.53
C ALA A 55 -17.39 10.25 51.63
N PRO A 56 -16.93 10.97 52.69
CA PRO A 56 -17.80 11.41 53.78
C PRO A 56 -18.98 12.28 53.31
N THR A 57 -18.73 13.13 52.31
CA THR A 57 -19.74 13.94 51.62
C THR A 57 -19.82 13.55 50.15
N SER A 58 -21.03 13.60 49.60
CA SER A 58 -21.24 13.31 48.17
C SER A 58 -20.52 14.35 47.31
N PRO A 59 -19.79 13.91 46.27
CA PRO A 59 -19.19 14.82 45.30
C PRO A 59 -20.28 15.58 44.52
N SER A 60 -19.93 16.76 44.00
CA SER A 60 -20.85 17.51 43.13
C SER A 60 -21.11 16.75 41.82
N ALA A 61 -22.26 16.99 41.20
CA ALA A 61 -22.70 16.31 39.98
C ALA A 61 -21.74 16.47 38.78
N GLY A 62 -20.75 17.35 38.84
CA GLY A 62 -19.78 17.61 37.76
C GLY A 62 -18.42 16.93 37.88
N VAL A 63 -18.12 16.19 38.96
CA VAL A 63 -16.79 15.57 39.18
C VAL A 63 -16.51 14.40 38.22
N GLY A 64 -15.60 14.58 37.25
CA GLY A 64 -15.18 13.54 36.30
C GLY A 64 -16.23 13.05 35.29
N SER A 65 -15.77 12.26 34.32
CA SER A 65 -16.57 11.74 33.19
C SER A 65 -16.73 10.21 33.21
N PHE A 66 -16.70 9.61 34.40
CA PHE A 66 -16.89 8.17 34.60
C PHE A 66 -18.36 7.83 34.94
N PRO A 67 -18.82 6.60 34.63
CA PRO A 67 -20.19 6.18 34.95
C PRO A 67 -20.36 6.11 36.47
N ARG A 68 -21.09 7.07 37.04
CA ARG A 68 -21.35 7.12 38.48
C ARG A 68 -22.46 6.16 38.88
N HIS A 69 -22.26 5.53 40.04
CA HIS A 69 -23.27 4.72 40.67
C HIS A 69 -23.81 5.41 41.91
N ASP A 70 -25.13 5.35 42.09
CA ASP A 70 -25.76 5.79 43.32
C ASP A 70 -25.37 4.84 44.45
N SER A 71 -24.74 5.39 45.48
CA SER A 71 -24.28 4.62 46.64
C SER A 71 -25.11 5.00 47.86
N PRO A 72 -25.62 4.01 48.64
CA PRO A 72 -26.36 4.30 49.85
C PRO A 72 -25.54 5.15 50.83
N ALA A 73 -26.20 6.06 51.54
CA ALA A 73 -25.53 6.95 52.50
C ALA A 73 -24.84 6.17 53.65
N SER A 74 -25.24 4.92 53.90
CA SER A 74 -24.64 4.02 54.89
C SER A 74 -23.20 3.63 54.57
N LEU A 75 -22.77 3.63 53.30
CA LEU A 75 -21.39 3.27 52.93
C LEU A 75 -20.37 4.38 53.21
N ARG A 76 -20.82 5.64 53.36
CA ARG A 76 -19.92 6.78 53.54
C ARG A 76 -19.08 6.66 54.82
N ALA A 77 -17.81 7.06 54.75
CA ALA A 77 -16.87 7.04 55.86
C ALA A 77 -17.02 8.28 56.78
N LYS A 78 -18.20 8.46 57.39
CA LYS A 78 -18.44 9.56 58.33
C LYS A 78 -17.85 9.25 59.71
N GLY A 79 -17.22 10.25 60.34
CA GLY A 79 -16.78 10.19 61.74
C GLY A 79 -15.59 9.25 62.00
N ALA A 80 -14.81 8.89 60.98
CA ALA A 80 -13.72 7.92 61.08
C ALA A 80 -12.36 8.56 61.43
N SER A 81 -12.32 9.72 62.08
CA SER A 81 -11.09 10.50 62.28
C SER A 81 -10.09 9.84 63.24
N GLN A 82 -10.58 9.09 64.22
CA GLN A 82 -9.78 8.38 65.23
C GLN A 82 -9.48 6.92 64.86
N VAL A 83 -9.88 6.49 63.66
CA VAL A 83 -9.73 5.11 63.21
C VAL A 83 -8.33 4.90 62.63
N SER A 84 -7.65 3.83 63.04
CA SER A 84 -6.33 3.49 62.52
C SER A 84 -6.43 2.95 61.08
N VAL A 85 -5.46 3.31 60.24
CA VAL A 85 -5.43 2.84 58.85
C VAL A 85 -4.82 1.44 58.81
N ARG A 86 -5.67 0.42 58.64
CA ARG A 86 -5.22 -0.97 58.46
C ARG A 86 -5.09 -1.38 56.99
N LYS A 87 -4.42 -2.51 56.75
CA LYS A 87 -4.41 -3.18 55.44
C LYS A 87 -5.67 -4.04 55.27
N LEU A 88 -6.12 -4.20 54.02
CA LEU A 88 -7.20 -5.13 53.69
C LEU A 88 -6.73 -6.58 53.87
N GLY A 89 -7.60 -7.41 54.42
CA GLY A 89 -7.41 -8.85 54.57
C GLY A 89 -8.40 -9.62 53.71
N PHE A 90 -8.19 -10.94 53.56
CA PHE A 90 -9.08 -11.80 52.79
C PHE A 90 -10.50 -11.88 53.37
N SER A 91 -10.62 -11.80 54.70
CA SER A 91 -11.92 -11.79 55.41
C SER A 91 -12.81 -10.63 55.00
N ASP A 92 -12.24 -9.52 54.52
CA ASP A 92 -13.00 -8.35 54.09
C ASP A 92 -13.78 -8.58 52.78
N CYS A 93 -13.48 -9.68 52.07
CA CYS A 93 -14.21 -10.10 50.87
C CYS A 93 -15.49 -10.90 51.19
N LEU A 94 -15.71 -11.26 52.46
CA LEU A 94 -16.90 -11.98 52.89
C LEU A 94 -18.02 -10.96 53.17
N HIS A 95 -19.23 -11.27 52.71
CA HIS A 95 -20.40 -10.45 53.02
C HIS A 95 -20.63 -10.43 54.53
N SER A 96 -20.85 -9.23 55.05
CA SER A 96 -21.15 -8.98 56.46
C SER A 96 -22.16 -7.84 56.52
N ASP A 97 -23.18 -8.02 57.35
CA ASP A 97 -24.21 -6.98 57.58
C ASP A 97 -23.66 -5.80 58.38
N SER A 98 -22.48 -5.97 59.01
CA SER A 98 -21.80 -4.91 59.74
C SER A 98 -20.97 -4.04 58.79
N SER A 99 -21.10 -2.72 58.90
CA SER A 99 -20.34 -1.75 58.12
C SER A 99 -19.24 -1.05 58.96
N PRO A 100 -18.15 -1.74 59.34
CA PRO A 100 -17.15 -1.19 60.24
C PRO A 100 -16.43 0.02 59.60
N PRO A 101 -16.21 1.12 60.36
CA PRO A 101 -15.55 2.30 59.84
C PRO A 101 -14.08 2.03 59.45
N GLU A 102 -13.42 1.08 60.12
CA GLU A 102 -12.08 0.58 59.79
C GLU A 102 -11.97 0.03 58.38
N LEU A 103 -12.95 -0.76 57.93
CA LEU A 103 -12.95 -1.34 56.60
C LEU A 103 -13.11 -0.26 55.53
N LYS A 104 -14.01 0.71 55.75
CA LYS A 104 -14.21 1.84 54.84
C LYS A 104 -12.92 2.65 54.65
N VAL A 105 -12.21 2.93 55.75
CA VAL A 105 -10.92 3.63 55.73
C VAL A 105 -9.84 2.79 55.03
N ALA A 106 -9.79 1.48 55.28
CA ALA A 106 -8.86 0.58 54.64
C ALA A 106 -9.08 0.50 53.12
N ILE A 107 -10.34 0.44 52.66
CA ILE A 107 -10.69 0.47 51.24
C ILE A 107 -10.29 1.81 50.62
N LEU A 108 -10.66 2.95 51.23
CA LEU A 108 -10.27 4.28 50.74
C LEU A 108 -8.75 4.41 50.59
N ASN A 109 -7.99 3.95 51.59
CA ASN A 109 -6.54 3.96 51.55
C ASN A 109 -5.98 3.08 50.43
N THR A 110 -6.46 1.85 50.28
CA THR A 110 -5.97 0.93 49.24
C THR A 110 -6.33 1.42 47.84
N VAL A 111 -7.54 1.95 47.62
CA VAL A 111 -7.94 2.52 46.32
C VAL A 111 -7.16 3.79 45.98
N SER A 112 -6.77 4.58 46.98
CA SER A 112 -5.85 5.71 46.78
C SER A 112 -4.47 5.22 46.32
N GLN A 113 -3.95 4.14 46.91
CA GLN A 113 -2.69 3.51 46.47
C GLN A 113 -2.80 2.86 45.09
N ILE A 114 -3.96 2.28 44.75
CA ILE A 114 -4.24 1.76 43.40
C ILE A 114 -4.18 2.90 42.38
N SER A 115 -4.79 4.05 42.70
CA SER A 115 -4.76 5.24 41.84
C SER A 115 -3.34 5.77 41.66
N ASP A 116 -2.53 5.74 42.73
CA ASP A 116 -1.12 6.12 42.69
C ASP A 116 -0.29 5.19 41.78
N ALA A 117 -0.41 3.88 41.98
CA ALA A 117 0.27 2.87 41.18
C ALA A 117 -0.18 2.87 39.71
N ALA A 118 -1.47 3.13 39.47
CA ALA A 118 -2.03 3.30 38.14
C ALA A 118 -1.42 4.52 37.42
N ALA A 119 -1.25 5.64 38.13
CA ALA A 119 -0.62 6.85 37.59
C ALA A 119 0.82 6.55 37.13
N ASP A 120 1.61 5.86 37.94
CA ASP A 120 2.98 5.47 37.57
C ASP A 120 3.00 4.55 36.35
N THR A 121 2.10 3.56 36.32
CA THR A 121 2.01 2.56 35.24
C THR A 121 1.63 3.19 33.89
N TRP A 122 0.71 4.17 33.89
CA TRP A 122 0.14 4.76 32.67
C TRP A 122 0.59 6.19 32.36
N SER A 123 1.58 6.71 33.10
CA SER A 123 2.23 8.01 32.87
C SER A 123 2.70 8.27 31.44
N SER A 124 3.00 7.21 30.68
CA SER A 124 3.50 7.27 29.29
C SER A 124 2.40 7.35 28.22
N LYS A 125 1.11 7.28 28.59
CA LYS A 125 0.01 7.28 27.61
C LYS A 125 -0.33 8.70 27.17
N GLY A 126 -0.60 8.88 25.87
CA GLY A 126 -0.95 10.20 25.31
C GLY A 126 -2.21 10.82 25.93
N ALA A 127 -3.15 9.99 26.40
CA ALA A 127 -4.39 10.41 27.05
C ALA A 127 -4.29 10.50 28.59
N PHE A 128 -3.07 10.64 29.15
CA PHE A 128 -2.88 10.70 30.60
C PHE A 128 -3.63 11.88 31.24
N ILE A 129 -3.63 13.03 30.58
CA ILE A 129 -4.29 14.25 31.10
C ILE A 129 -5.79 14.02 31.23
N GLU A 130 -6.44 13.46 30.19
CA GLU A 130 -7.88 13.21 30.15
C GLU A 130 -8.30 12.12 31.14
N THR A 131 -7.46 11.11 31.34
CA THR A 131 -7.79 9.96 32.20
C THR A 131 -7.56 10.23 33.68
N PHE A 132 -6.52 10.99 34.03
CA PHE A 132 -6.16 11.30 35.41
C PHE A 132 -6.63 12.68 35.89
N SER A 133 -7.17 13.55 35.03
CA SER A 133 -7.83 14.80 35.47
C SER A 133 -9.00 14.50 36.42
N GLN A 134 -9.87 13.56 36.05
CA GLN A 134 -10.98 13.10 36.89
C GLN A 134 -10.50 12.48 38.21
N VAL A 135 -9.36 11.77 38.20
CA VAL A 135 -8.75 11.23 39.42
C VAL A 135 -8.31 12.37 40.33
N LEU A 136 -7.66 13.39 39.77
CA LEU A 136 -7.25 14.57 40.53
C LEU A 136 -8.45 15.31 41.12
N GLU A 137 -9.55 15.47 40.39
CA GLU A 137 -10.77 16.11 40.90
C GLU A 137 -11.38 15.34 42.08
N VAL A 138 -11.46 14.02 42.00
CA VAL A 138 -11.97 13.18 43.10
C VAL A 138 -11.04 13.25 44.32
N ILE A 139 -9.73 13.21 44.12
CA ILE A 139 -8.76 13.36 45.23
C ILE A 139 -8.86 14.76 45.86
N LYS A 140 -9.04 15.82 45.07
CA LYS A 140 -9.29 17.17 45.57
C LYS A 140 -10.58 17.26 46.40
N HIS A 141 -11.64 16.56 45.98
CA HIS A 141 -12.88 16.46 46.76
C HIS A 141 -12.66 15.76 48.10
N LEU A 142 -11.89 14.66 48.12
CA LEU A 142 -11.52 13.98 49.37
C LEU A 142 -10.66 14.85 50.30
N ASN A 143 -9.79 15.70 49.74
CA ASN A 143 -8.97 16.65 50.49
C ASN A 143 -9.72 17.93 50.90
N ALA A 144 -10.95 18.15 50.41
CA ALA A 144 -11.75 19.31 50.76
C ALA A 144 -12.12 19.31 52.25
N LYS A 145 -12.32 20.51 52.83
CA LYS A 145 -12.59 20.69 54.27
C LYS A 145 -13.76 19.82 54.78
N ALA A 146 -14.79 19.62 53.96
CA ALA A 146 -15.97 18.83 54.31
C ALA A 146 -15.69 17.32 54.47
N CYS A 147 -14.70 16.78 53.74
CA CYS A 147 -14.28 15.38 53.85
C CYS A 147 -13.13 15.22 54.86
N ARG A 148 -12.19 16.18 54.88
CA ARG A 148 -10.95 16.14 55.66
C ARG A 148 -11.18 16.08 57.18
N SER A 149 -12.32 16.53 57.68
CA SER A 149 -12.67 16.44 59.11
C SER A 149 -13.02 15.02 59.57
N HIS A 150 -13.53 14.17 58.66
CA HIS A 150 -14.00 12.83 58.98
C HIS A 150 -12.94 11.73 58.78
N LEU A 151 -11.83 12.04 58.10
CA LEU A 151 -10.80 11.06 57.73
C LEU A 151 -9.60 11.10 58.69
N PRO A 152 -8.91 9.97 58.93
CA PRO A 152 -7.69 9.91 59.74
C PRO A 152 -6.55 10.78 59.20
N SER A 153 -5.61 11.22 60.07
CA SER A 153 -4.38 11.94 59.67
C SER A 153 -3.59 11.20 58.60
N GLU A 154 -3.31 9.91 58.79
CA GLU A 154 -2.50 9.12 57.87
C GLU A 154 -3.08 9.07 56.45
N LEU A 155 -4.40 8.95 56.32
CA LEU A 155 -5.06 8.93 55.01
C LEU A 155 -5.00 10.31 54.34
N ARG A 156 -5.20 11.38 55.11
CA ARG A 156 -5.11 12.76 54.63
C ARG A 156 -3.72 13.07 54.07
N ASP A 157 -2.67 12.65 54.76
CA ASP A 157 -1.29 12.86 54.30
C ASP A 157 -1.01 12.09 53.00
N ARG A 158 -1.56 10.89 52.85
CA ARG A 158 -1.42 10.08 51.62
C ARG A 158 -2.18 10.69 50.45
N THR A 159 -3.41 11.14 50.65
CA THR A 159 -4.22 11.76 49.59
C THR A 159 -3.66 13.13 49.20
N GLU A 160 -3.05 13.87 50.12
CA GLU A 160 -2.36 15.13 49.83
C GLU A 160 -1.09 14.90 48.99
N LYS A 161 -0.27 13.91 49.36
CA LYS A 161 0.89 13.50 48.56
C LYS A 161 0.49 13.04 47.16
N LEU A 162 -0.59 12.25 47.04
CA LEU A 162 -1.12 11.81 45.76
C LEU A 162 -1.61 13.00 44.91
N GLN A 163 -2.30 13.97 45.51
CA GLN A 163 -2.73 15.18 44.81
C GLN A 163 -1.54 15.93 44.20
N VAL A 164 -0.51 16.22 45.02
CA VAL A 164 0.69 16.94 44.56
C VAL A 164 1.41 16.17 43.46
N LYS A 165 1.51 14.84 43.60
CA LYS A 165 2.11 13.97 42.58
C LYS A 165 1.34 14.04 41.26
N LEU A 166 0.02 13.88 41.28
CA LEU A 166 -0.82 13.95 40.08
C LEU A 166 -0.73 15.32 39.42
N GLU A 167 -0.80 16.42 40.17
CA GLU A 167 -0.63 17.78 39.64
C GLU A 167 0.72 17.96 38.93
N ARG A 168 1.80 17.42 39.50
CA ARG A 168 3.13 17.42 38.86
C ARG A 168 3.13 16.60 37.58
N MET A 169 2.59 15.38 37.61
CA MET A 169 2.53 14.50 36.43
C MET A 169 1.70 15.10 35.30
N MET A 170 0.60 15.78 35.62
CA MET A 170 -0.22 16.49 34.63
C MET A 170 0.56 17.63 33.95
N LYS A 171 1.32 18.43 34.72
CA LYS A 171 2.19 19.47 34.15
C LYS A 171 3.24 18.89 33.20
N ILE A 172 3.90 17.81 33.61
CA ILE A 172 4.90 17.11 32.78
C ILE A 172 4.24 16.58 31.50
N SER A 173 3.08 15.93 31.63
CA SER A 173 2.33 15.41 30.49
C SER A 173 1.87 16.51 29.53
N GLY A 174 1.52 17.69 30.05
CA GLY A 174 1.16 18.86 29.23
C GLY A 174 2.33 19.35 28.38
N ILE A 175 3.53 19.42 28.95
CA ILE A 175 4.75 19.83 28.24
C ILE A 175 5.18 18.78 27.20
N SER A 176 5.03 17.49 27.51
CA SER A 176 5.41 16.40 26.60
C SER A 176 4.39 16.12 25.50
N ARG A 177 3.17 16.68 25.57
CA ARG A 177 2.10 16.40 24.62
C ARG A 177 2.46 16.94 23.23
N ARG A 178 2.14 16.15 22.20
CA ARG A 178 2.31 16.49 20.78
C ARG A 178 1.00 16.20 20.03
N PRO A 179 0.70 16.91 18.94
CA PRO A 179 -0.43 16.58 18.08
C PRO A 179 -0.29 15.18 17.47
N LEU A 180 -1.43 14.56 17.11
CA LEU A 180 -1.44 13.23 16.52
C LEU A 180 -1.11 13.30 15.02
N GLU A 181 -0.10 12.54 14.64
CA GLU A 181 0.46 12.51 13.30
C GLU A 181 0.51 11.06 12.79
N LEU A 182 -0.64 10.36 12.89
CA LEU A 182 -0.74 8.91 12.62
C LEU A 182 -0.59 8.56 11.13
N HIS A 183 -0.97 9.46 10.24
CA HIS A 183 -1.08 9.21 8.80
C HIS A 183 0.19 9.57 8.01
N HIS A 184 1.36 9.22 8.55
CA HIS A 184 2.63 9.31 7.84
C HIS A 184 2.95 8.02 7.08
N HIS A 185 2.11 7.70 6.09
CA HIS A 185 2.31 6.53 5.24
C HIS A 185 3.38 6.80 4.19
N LYS A 186 4.34 5.89 4.06
CA LYS A 186 5.35 5.97 2.99
C LYS A 186 4.63 5.76 1.64
N PRO A 187 4.87 6.63 0.64
CA PRO A 187 4.27 6.45 -0.68
C PRO A 187 4.74 5.12 -1.28
N LEU A 188 3.86 4.45 -2.01
CA LEU A 188 4.21 3.24 -2.73
C LEU A 188 5.21 3.56 -3.85
N ALA A 189 6.13 2.65 -4.10
CA ALA A 189 7.07 2.78 -5.21
C ALA A 189 6.33 2.66 -6.57
N ILE A 190 6.96 3.20 -7.62
CA ILE A 190 6.49 3.01 -8.99
C ILE A 190 6.50 1.52 -9.30
N LYS A 191 5.41 1.00 -9.88
CA LYS A 191 5.31 -0.39 -10.30
C LYS A 191 6.37 -0.67 -11.36
N THR A 192 7.28 -1.58 -11.06
CA THR A 192 8.29 -2.03 -12.03
C THR A 192 7.68 -3.07 -12.97
N TYR A 193 8.11 -3.04 -14.23
CA TYR A 193 7.77 -4.05 -15.22
C TYR A 193 9.01 -4.83 -15.57
N VAL A 194 8.84 -6.14 -15.81
CA VAL A 194 9.93 -7.00 -16.28
C VAL A 194 10.04 -6.79 -17.80
N PRO A 195 11.22 -6.38 -18.33
CA PRO A 195 11.38 -6.21 -19.76
C PRO A 195 11.22 -7.56 -20.47
N LYS A 196 10.52 -7.56 -21.60
CA LYS A 196 10.39 -8.74 -22.46
C LYS A 196 11.53 -8.75 -23.48
N PHE A 197 12.45 -9.69 -23.36
CA PHE A 197 13.55 -9.90 -24.29
C PHE A 197 13.91 -11.39 -24.37
N GLU A 198 14.61 -11.77 -25.43
CA GLU A 198 15.20 -13.12 -25.57
C GLU A 198 16.63 -13.09 -25.04
N GLU A 199 17.01 -14.04 -24.19
CA GLU A 199 18.36 -14.09 -23.59
C GLU A 199 19.45 -14.30 -24.65
N THR A 200 19.17 -15.12 -25.66
CA THR A 200 20.08 -15.39 -26.79
C THR A 200 19.54 -14.75 -28.07
N PHE A 201 19.56 -13.42 -28.12
CA PHE A 201 19.09 -12.65 -29.27
C PHE A 201 20.07 -12.71 -30.46
N ASP A 202 19.56 -13.12 -31.61
CA ASP A 202 20.25 -13.14 -32.91
C ASP A 202 19.42 -12.33 -33.93
N PRO A 203 19.96 -11.24 -34.50
CA PRO A 203 19.25 -10.42 -35.49
C PRO A 203 18.81 -11.17 -36.75
N ASP A 204 19.50 -12.25 -37.14
CA ASP A 204 19.17 -13.01 -38.35
C ASP A 204 18.03 -14.02 -38.13
N LYS A 205 17.69 -14.29 -36.87
CA LYS A 205 16.66 -15.24 -36.47
C LYS A 205 15.33 -14.53 -36.20
N HIS A 206 14.25 -15.08 -36.75
CA HIS A 206 12.89 -14.64 -36.43
C HIS A 206 12.36 -15.46 -35.24
N TYR A 207 11.96 -14.77 -34.16
CA TYR A 207 11.38 -15.36 -32.96
C TYR A 207 9.85 -15.26 -33.05
N ASP A 208 9.18 -16.39 -33.28
CA ASP A 208 7.72 -16.52 -33.20
C ASP A 208 7.39 -17.66 -32.23
N PRO A 209 6.54 -17.46 -31.21
CA PRO A 209 6.11 -18.53 -30.32
C PRO A 209 5.38 -19.67 -31.06
N ASP A 210 4.72 -19.35 -32.17
CA ASP A 210 3.96 -20.31 -32.99
C ASP A 210 4.83 -20.84 -34.15
N ARG A 211 5.25 -22.11 -34.03
CA ARG A 211 6.14 -22.74 -34.99
C ARG A 211 5.51 -22.90 -36.37
N GLU A 212 4.21 -23.16 -36.46
CA GLU A 212 3.54 -23.35 -37.76
C GLU A 212 3.55 -22.05 -38.56
N ARG A 213 3.31 -20.92 -37.89
CA ARG A 213 3.37 -19.59 -38.49
C ARG A 213 4.78 -19.23 -38.95
N ALA A 214 5.79 -19.55 -38.13
CA ALA A 214 7.19 -19.32 -38.46
C ALA A 214 7.61 -20.10 -39.73
N GLU A 215 7.30 -21.39 -39.79
CA GLU A 215 7.65 -22.25 -40.93
C GLU A 215 6.92 -21.83 -42.20
N LEU A 216 5.63 -21.48 -42.10
CA LEU A 216 4.86 -20.99 -43.24
C LEU A 216 5.46 -19.68 -43.79
N ALA A 217 5.83 -18.75 -42.91
CA ALA A 217 6.49 -17.50 -43.31
C ALA A 217 7.85 -17.75 -43.97
N LYS A 218 8.65 -18.70 -43.44
CA LYS A 218 9.93 -19.11 -44.00
C LYS A 218 9.76 -19.69 -45.41
N LEU A 219 8.84 -20.64 -45.59
CA LEU A 219 8.53 -21.24 -46.90
C LEU A 219 8.06 -20.20 -47.91
N LYS A 220 7.20 -19.25 -47.50
CA LYS A 220 6.78 -18.13 -48.36
C LYS A 220 7.96 -17.27 -48.80
N LYS A 221 8.92 -16.99 -47.91
CA LYS A 221 10.13 -16.19 -48.20
C LYS A 221 11.03 -16.92 -49.19
N GLU A 222 11.27 -18.21 -48.97
CA GLU A 222 12.04 -19.07 -49.87
C GLU A 222 11.39 -19.15 -51.25
N HIS A 223 10.09 -19.47 -51.32
CA HIS A 223 9.34 -19.50 -52.58
C HIS A 223 9.43 -18.19 -53.37
N LYS A 224 9.31 -17.03 -52.69
CA LYS A 224 9.44 -15.72 -53.34
C LYS A 224 10.85 -15.47 -53.86
N ARG A 225 11.89 -15.90 -53.13
CA ARG A 225 13.30 -15.78 -53.54
C ARG A 225 13.58 -16.63 -54.77
N GLU A 226 13.21 -17.90 -54.73
CA GLU A 226 13.43 -18.83 -55.84
C GLU A 226 12.65 -18.39 -57.09
N ARG A 227 11.37 -18.00 -56.93
CA ARG A 227 10.58 -17.46 -58.04
C ARG A 227 11.22 -16.23 -58.67
N LYS A 228 11.76 -15.31 -57.86
CA LYS A 228 12.44 -14.10 -58.36
C LYS A 228 13.74 -14.45 -59.08
N GLY A 229 14.49 -15.43 -58.57
CA GLY A 229 15.70 -15.97 -59.21
C GLY A 229 15.42 -16.58 -60.57
N ALA A 230 14.49 -17.54 -60.63
CA ALA A 230 14.08 -18.21 -61.86
C ALA A 230 13.59 -17.21 -62.93
N MET A 231 12.72 -16.27 -62.54
CA MET A 231 12.25 -15.22 -63.45
C MET A 231 13.37 -14.32 -63.96
N ARG A 232 14.43 -14.10 -63.17
CA ARG A 232 15.59 -13.30 -63.60
C ARG A 232 16.41 -14.05 -64.65
N GLU A 233 16.62 -15.36 -64.48
CA GLU A 233 17.34 -16.17 -65.46
C GLU A 233 16.54 -16.29 -66.77
N LEU A 234 15.24 -16.57 -66.70
CA LEU A 234 14.39 -16.60 -67.91
C LEU A 234 14.42 -15.29 -68.71
N ARG A 235 14.49 -14.14 -68.01
CA ARG A 235 14.64 -12.84 -68.68
C ARG A 235 16.01 -12.66 -69.33
N LYS A 236 17.09 -13.17 -68.72
CA LYS A 236 18.42 -13.15 -69.34
C LYS A 236 18.46 -14.04 -70.58
N ASP A 237 17.87 -15.23 -70.52
CA ASP A 237 17.79 -16.18 -71.64
C ASP A 237 16.98 -15.60 -72.79
N ALA A 238 15.83 -14.98 -72.50
CA ALA A 238 15.01 -14.30 -73.50
C ALA A 238 15.80 -13.16 -74.19
N ASN A 239 16.53 -12.36 -73.41
CA ASN A 239 17.38 -11.30 -73.96
C ASN A 239 18.53 -11.85 -74.81
N PHE A 240 19.13 -12.98 -74.40
CA PHE A 240 20.17 -13.65 -75.15
C PHE A 240 19.65 -14.18 -76.50
N MET A 241 18.53 -14.91 -76.49
CA MET A 241 17.86 -15.41 -77.70
C MET A 241 17.45 -14.29 -78.63
N ALA A 242 16.95 -13.17 -78.09
CA ALA A 242 16.60 -12.00 -78.90
C ALA A 242 17.81 -11.41 -79.64
N ARG A 243 18.97 -11.29 -78.96
CA ARG A 243 20.22 -10.83 -79.59
C ARG A 243 20.69 -11.78 -80.68
N GLU A 244 20.65 -13.08 -80.41
CA GLU A 244 21.11 -14.10 -81.37
C GLU A 244 20.21 -14.17 -82.61
N ASN A 245 18.89 -14.17 -82.41
CA ASN A 245 17.92 -14.13 -83.50
C ASN A 245 18.08 -12.87 -84.36
N LEU A 246 18.34 -11.71 -83.74
CA LEU A 246 18.59 -10.46 -84.45
C LEU A 246 19.90 -10.53 -85.25
N ARG A 247 20.96 -11.11 -84.70
CA ARG A 247 22.25 -11.34 -85.39
C ARG A 247 22.05 -12.22 -86.63
N ILE A 248 21.34 -13.35 -86.48
CA ILE A 248 21.02 -14.27 -87.59
C ILE A 248 20.21 -13.56 -88.66
N LYS A 249 19.19 -12.76 -88.26
CA LYS A 249 18.36 -12.03 -89.22
C LYS A 249 19.16 -10.99 -90.01
N LYS A 250 19.98 -10.17 -89.35
CA LYS A 250 20.86 -9.19 -90.03
C LYS A 250 21.79 -9.87 -91.04
N ALA A 251 22.44 -10.97 -90.65
CA ALA A 251 23.33 -11.71 -91.55
C ALA A 251 22.59 -12.29 -92.77
N LYS A 252 21.35 -12.78 -92.59
CA LYS A 252 20.48 -13.25 -93.69
C LYS A 252 20.09 -12.09 -94.62
N ASP A 253 19.67 -10.97 -94.05
CA ASP A 253 19.23 -9.79 -94.81
C ASP A 253 20.42 -9.19 -95.61
N GLU A 254 21.62 -9.08 -95.00
CA GLU A 254 22.84 -8.65 -95.67
C GLU A 254 23.24 -9.60 -96.82
N ALA A 255 23.14 -10.90 -96.62
CA ALA A 255 23.41 -11.90 -97.67
C ALA A 255 22.41 -11.79 -98.82
N TYR A 256 21.13 -11.56 -98.53
CA TYR A 256 20.08 -11.35 -99.53
C TYR A 256 20.29 -10.05 -100.32
N GLU A 257 20.55 -8.94 -99.63
CA GLU A 257 20.86 -7.63 -100.23
C GLU A 257 22.07 -7.72 -101.18
N LYS A 258 23.15 -8.37 -100.75
CA LYS A 258 24.35 -8.55 -101.58
C LYS A 258 24.05 -9.38 -102.82
N LYS A 259 23.25 -10.45 -102.69
CA LYS A 259 22.79 -11.28 -103.81
C LYS A 259 21.92 -10.47 -104.78
N TYR A 260 20.96 -9.69 -104.26
CA TYR A 260 20.05 -8.88 -105.06
C TYR A 260 20.80 -7.77 -105.81
N LYS A 261 21.69 -7.02 -105.15
CA LYS A 261 22.52 -5.98 -105.79
C LYS A 261 23.38 -6.56 -106.91
N ARG A 262 23.96 -7.75 -106.72
CA ARG A 262 24.71 -8.44 -107.76
C ARG A 262 23.83 -8.75 -108.97
N LEU A 263 22.66 -9.36 -108.75
CA LEU A 263 21.72 -9.72 -109.82
C LEU A 263 21.23 -8.47 -110.59
N VAL A 264 20.85 -7.41 -109.89
CA VAL A 264 20.41 -6.16 -110.52
C VAL A 264 21.53 -5.52 -111.33
N ALA A 265 22.75 -5.47 -110.78
CA ALA A 265 23.90 -4.94 -111.52
C ALA A 265 24.23 -5.78 -112.77
N GLU A 266 24.09 -7.10 -112.70
CA GLU A 266 24.28 -8.03 -113.81
C GLU A 266 23.23 -7.78 -114.91
N ILE A 267 21.95 -7.75 -114.55
CA ILE A 267 20.84 -7.45 -115.48
C ILE A 267 21.02 -6.06 -116.11
N GLN A 268 21.28 -5.03 -115.32
CA GLN A 268 21.44 -3.66 -115.81
C GLN A 268 22.68 -3.51 -116.70
N SER A 269 23.76 -4.24 -116.41
CA SER A 269 24.96 -4.28 -117.25
C SER A 269 24.70 -4.95 -118.59
N GLU A 270 23.98 -6.08 -118.60
CA GLU A 270 23.57 -6.77 -119.83
C GLU A 270 22.62 -5.92 -120.69
N GLU A 271 21.50 -5.46 -120.13
CA GLU A 271 20.52 -4.61 -120.82
C GLU A 271 21.14 -3.29 -121.30
N GLY A 272 21.98 -2.66 -120.46
CA GLY A 272 22.69 -1.43 -120.82
C GLY A 272 23.69 -1.64 -121.96
N ARG A 273 24.33 -2.81 -122.04
CA ARG A 273 25.24 -3.15 -123.13
C ARG A 273 24.48 -3.32 -124.45
N GLU A 274 23.34 -4.02 -124.43
CA GLU A 274 22.48 -4.20 -125.60
C GLU A 274 21.85 -2.88 -126.07
N ALA A 275 21.34 -2.07 -125.16
CA ALA A 275 20.77 -0.76 -125.48
C ALA A 275 21.81 0.18 -126.12
N ASN A 276 23.03 0.22 -125.57
CA ASN A 276 24.14 0.99 -126.15
C ASN A 276 24.63 0.45 -127.49
N ALA A 277 24.54 -0.86 -127.72
CA ALA A 277 24.82 -1.48 -129.02
C ALA A 277 23.76 -1.07 -130.06
N TYR A 278 22.49 -1.13 -129.69
CA TYR A 278 21.36 -0.69 -130.52
C TYR A 278 21.44 0.80 -130.88
N GLU A 279 21.73 1.68 -129.92
CA GLU A 279 21.91 3.12 -130.20
C GLU A 279 23.12 3.38 -131.11
N ARG A 280 24.21 2.61 -131.00
CA ARG A 280 25.34 2.68 -131.94
C ARG A 280 24.94 2.27 -133.36
N GLU A 281 24.18 1.18 -133.53
CA GLU A 281 23.66 0.79 -134.85
C GLU A 281 22.70 1.83 -135.43
N LYS A 282 21.80 2.37 -134.60
CA LYS A 282 20.85 3.42 -135.00
C LYS A 282 21.57 4.70 -135.43
N ALA A 283 22.62 5.11 -134.70
CA ALA A 283 23.46 6.24 -135.07
C ALA A 283 24.24 5.99 -136.37
N ALA A 284 24.74 4.76 -136.59
CA ALA A 284 25.39 4.37 -137.84
C ALA A 284 24.43 4.44 -139.04
N ARG A 285 23.19 3.94 -138.89
CA ARG A 285 22.12 4.07 -139.91
C ARG A 285 21.76 5.53 -140.18
N LYS A 286 21.77 6.39 -139.17
CA LYS A 286 21.50 7.84 -139.32
C LYS A 286 22.64 8.55 -140.06
N ARG A 287 23.90 8.15 -139.82
CA ARG A 287 25.08 8.63 -140.56
C ARG A 287 25.11 8.16 -142.01
N SER A 288 24.68 6.93 -142.31
CA SER A 288 24.58 6.44 -143.69
C SER A 288 23.46 7.11 -144.49
N ARG A 289 22.44 7.67 -143.82
CA ARG A 289 21.32 8.38 -144.46
C ARG A 289 21.63 9.84 -144.81
N ASN A 290 22.72 10.39 -144.28
CA ASN A 290 23.20 11.76 -144.51
C ASN A 290 24.41 11.81 -145.47
N ARG A 291 24.65 10.73 -146.21
CA ARG A 291 25.72 10.56 -147.20
C ARG A 291 25.09 10.15 -148.52
#